data_AF-A0A9Q5P2F1-F1
#
_entry.id   AF-A0A9Q5P2F1-F1
#
_cell.length_a   1.000
_cell.length_b   1.000
_cell.length_c   1.000
_cell.angle_alpha   90.00
_cell.angle_beta   90.00
_cell.angle_gamma   90.00
#
_symmetry.space_group_name_H-M   'P 1'
#
loop_
_entity.id
_entity.type
_entity.pdbx_description
1 polymer ?
#
loop_
_entity_poly.entity_id
_entity_poly.type
_entity_poly.pdbx_seq_one_letter_code
_entity_poly.pdbx_strand_id
1 'polypeptide(L)'
;MMYDKQAIKQFIKDYHKEKGSDVVSYDDTNVDDFFSLSDEVEPFALNENTDNQVFFNELDQLIYAVGTRREYYIFFLLCEGKSMNEIAKIFNLSRERIRQLLNGLLDKL
;
A
#
# COMPACT_ATOMS: atom_id res chain seq x y z
N MET A 1 7.74 2.70 19.87
CA MET A 1 6.41 3.33 19.89
C MET A 1 5.41 2.24 19.61
N MET A 2 4.27 2.22 20.30
CA MET A 2 3.21 1.23 20.08
C MET A 2 2.07 1.98 19.41
N TYR A 3 1.84 1.70 18.12
CA TYR A 3 0.80 2.41 17.38
C TYR A 3 -0.59 1.94 17.80
N ASP A 4 -1.59 2.83 17.75
CA ASP A 4 -2.97 2.40 17.99
C ASP A 4 -3.45 1.51 16.84
N LYS A 5 -3.84 0.28 17.17
CA LYS A 5 -4.39 -0.70 16.22
C LYS A 5 -5.62 -0.16 15.50
N GLN A 6 -6.42 0.71 16.12
CA GLN A 6 -7.57 1.33 15.45
C GLN A 6 -7.12 2.32 14.38
N ALA A 7 -6.10 3.13 14.67
CA ALA A 7 -5.53 4.08 13.73
C ALA A 7 -4.95 3.36 12.49
N ILE A 8 -4.15 2.29 12.68
CA ILE A 8 -3.59 1.51 11.56
C ILE A 8 -4.71 0.90 10.70
N LYS A 9 -5.77 0.35 11.32
CA LYS A 9 -6.90 -0.23 10.57
C LYS A 9 -7.65 0.82 9.76
N GLN A 10 -7.84 2.00 10.32
CA GLN A 10 -8.50 3.11 9.63
C GLN A 10 -7.65 3.59 8.46
N PHE A 11 -6.34 3.75 8.67
CA PHE A 11 -5.39 4.09 7.63
C PHE A 11 -5.43 3.12 6.45
N ILE A 12 -5.30 1.80 6.70
CA ILE A 12 -5.37 0.77 5.65
C ILE A 12 -6.67 0.89 4.83
N LYS A 13 -7.79 1.17 5.50
CA LYS A 13 -9.11 1.28 4.87
C LYS A 13 -9.24 2.52 3.97
N ASP A 14 -8.50 3.57 4.25
CA ASP A 14 -8.63 4.85 3.54
C ASP A 14 -7.50 5.10 2.53
N TYR A 15 -6.32 4.48 2.72
CA TYR A 15 -5.13 4.68 1.89
C TYR A 15 -5.36 4.47 0.38
N HIS A 16 -6.10 3.43 -0.01
CA HIS A 16 -6.38 3.17 -1.43
C HIS A 16 -7.31 4.20 -2.08
N LYS A 17 -8.08 4.96 -1.29
CA LYS A 17 -9.05 5.94 -1.82
C LYS A 17 -8.36 7.21 -2.30
N GLU A 18 -7.22 7.53 -1.72
CA GLU A 18 -6.43 8.72 -2.06
C GLU A 18 -5.64 8.53 -3.35
N LYS A 19 -5.31 7.28 -3.70
CA LYS A 19 -4.73 6.93 -5.01
C LYS A 19 -5.71 7.07 -6.19
N GLY A 20 -6.97 7.44 -5.92
CA GLY A 20 -8.05 7.44 -6.91
C GLY A 20 -8.24 8.72 -7.72
N SER A 21 -7.51 9.82 -7.45
CA SER A 21 -7.72 11.08 -8.19
C SER A 21 -6.77 11.31 -9.36
N ASP A 22 -5.62 10.64 -9.38
CA ASP A 22 -4.68 10.79 -10.48
C ASP A 22 -5.07 9.79 -11.55
N VAL A 23 -5.90 10.23 -12.49
CA VAL A 23 -6.01 9.60 -13.81
C VAL A 23 -4.59 9.64 -14.38
N VAL A 24 -3.82 8.59 -14.13
CA VAL A 24 -2.59 8.34 -14.87
C VAL A 24 -3.08 8.11 -16.31
N SER A 25 -3.01 9.17 -17.10
CA SER A 25 -3.02 9.04 -18.55
C SER A 25 -1.81 8.16 -18.83
N TYR A 26 -2.06 6.87 -19.08
CA TYR A 26 -1.06 6.02 -19.69
C TYR A 26 -0.85 6.61 -21.07
N ASP A 27 0.09 7.54 -21.17
CA ASP A 27 0.66 7.88 -22.45
C ASP A 27 1.15 6.54 -23.04
N ASP A 28 0.80 6.27 -24.29
CA ASP A 28 1.05 5.00 -24.98
C ASP A 28 2.54 4.90 -25.37
N THR A 29 3.41 5.37 -24.46
CA THR A 29 4.85 5.41 -24.62
C THR A 29 5.33 3.98 -24.57
N ASN A 30 5.77 3.48 -25.73
CA ASN A 30 6.49 2.23 -25.81
C ASN A 30 7.68 2.29 -24.83
N VAL A 31 7.96 1.18 -24.13
CA VAL A 31 9.11 1.06 -23.21
C VAL A 31 10.43 1.41 -23.92
N ASP A 32 10.51 1.21 -25.23
CA ASP A 32 11.66 1.61 -26.06
C ASP A 32 11.91 3.12 -26.07
N ASP A 33 10.86 3.93 -25.86
CA ASP A 33 10.92 5.39 -25.83
C ASP A 33 10.99 5.96 -24.40
N PHE A 34 11.15 5.10 -23.38
CA PHE A 34 11.17 5.49 -21.96
C PHE A 34 12.25 6.53 -21.61
N PHE A 35 13.36 6.55 -22.36
CA PHE A 35 14.47 7.51 -22.15
C PHE A 35 14.41 8.73 -23.07
N SER A 36 13.40 8.81 -23.95
CA SER A 36 13.20 9.94 -24.84
C SER A 36 12.63 11.11 -24.05
N LEU A 37 13.47 12.10 -23.76
CA LEU A 37 13.04 13.33 -23.08
C LEU A 37 12.30 14.22 -24.08
N SER A 38 10.98 14.37 -23.90
CA SER A 38 10.21 15.44 -24.52
C SER A 38 10.46 16.76 -23.77
N ASP A 39 10.65 17.86 -24.51
CA ASP A 39 10.93 19.19 -23.93
C ASP A 39 9.72 19.78 -23.17
N GLU A 40 8.54 19.18 -23.29
CA GLU A 40 7.31 19.57 -22.59
C GLU A 40 7.15 18.77 -21.30
N VAL A 41 7.96 19.09 -20.29
CA VAL A 41 7.78 18.54 -18.94
C VAL A 41 6.65 19.32 -18.27
N GLU A 42 5.46 18.72 -18.17
CA GLU A 42 4.43 19.24 -17.27
C GLU A 42 5.03 19.38 -15.86
N PRO A 43 4.85 20.51 -15.17
CA PRO A 43 5.41 20.70 -13.85
C PRO A 43 4.87 19.61 -12.91
N PHE A 44 5.76 18.73 -12.45
CA PHE A 44 5.45 17.71 -11.46
C PHE A 44 4.95 18.40 -10.18
N ALA A 45 3.64 18.39 -9.97
CA ALA A 45 3.04 18.84 -8.73
C ALA A 45 3.36 17.79 -7.66
N LEU A 46 4.13 18.18 -6.64
CA LEU A 46 4.27 17.38 -5.42
C LEU A 46 2.88 17.16 -4.82
N ASN A 47 2.43 15.90 -4.82
CA ASN A 47 1.12 15.51 -4.31
C ASN A 47 0.97 15.95 -2.84
N GLU A 48 -0.13 16.66 -2.54
CA GLU A 48 -0.43 17.20 -1.20
C GLU A 48 -0.63 16.10 -0.14
N ASN A 49 -0.82 14.84 -0.54
CA ASN A 49 -0.98 13.68 0.36
C ASN A 49 0.35 13.14 0.91
N THR A 50 1.34 14.00 1.14
CA THR A 50 2.67 13.61 1.64
C THR A 50 2.58 12.90 2.99
N ASP A 51 1.63 13.30 3.85
CA ASP A 51 1.48 12.75 5.20
C ASP A 51 1.11 11.24 5.20
N ASN A 52 0.22 10.82 4.30
CA ASN A 52 -0.18 9.42 4.22
C ASN A 52 0.91 8.53 3.61
N GLN A 53 1.67 9.06 2.64
CA GLN A 53 2.83 8.36 2.11
C GLN A 53 3.97 8.26 3.14
N VAL A 54 4.18 9.30 3.95
CA VAL A 54 5.13 9.26 5.08
C VAL A 54 4.71 8.20 6.09
N PHE A 55 3.45 8.18 6.50
CA PHE A 55 2.95 7.19 7.46
C PHE A 55 2.99 5.75 6.90
N PHE A 56 2.72 5.58 5.60
CA PHE A 56 2.93 4.29 4.93
C PHE A 56 4.39 3.84 5.02
N ASN A 57 5.34 4.73 4.71
CA ASN A 57 6.77 4.41 4.73
C ASN A 57 7.26 4.08 6.15
N GLU A 58 6.75 4.76 7.17
CA GLU A 58 7.03 4.41 8.57
C GLU A 58 6.53 3.01 8.91
N LEU A 59 5.28 2.69 8.57
CA LEU A 59 4.71 1.36 8.79
C LEU A 59 5.46 0.29 7.99
N ASP A 60 5.86 0.58 6.76
CA ASP A 60 6.64 -0.33 5.92
C ASP A 60 7.97 -0.72 6.59
N GLN A 61 8.72 0.26 7.07
CA GLN A 61 9.98 0.01 7.79
C GLN A 61 9.78 -0.80 9.07
N LEU A 62 8.74 -0.50 9.83
CA LEU A 62 8.43 -1.23 11.07
C LEU A 62 8.02 -2.67 10.79
N ILE A 63 7.11 -2.87 9.84
CA ILE A 63 6.64 -4.19 9.42
C ILE A 63 7.80 -5.00 8.85
N TYR A 64 8.72 -4.37 8.12
CA TYR A 64 9.93 -5.03 7.64
C TYR A 64 10.81 -5.53 8.80
N ALA A 65 10.90 -4.78 9.90
CA ALA A 65 11.72 -5.14 11.05
C ALA A 65 11.10 -6.23 11.93
N VAL A 66 9.79 -6.23 12.14
CA VAL A 66 9.11 -7.11 13.13
C VAL A 66 8.22 -8.18 12.50
N GLY A 67 7.79 -7.96 11.26
CA GLY A 67 6.86 -8.81 10.53
C GLY A 67 7.54 -9.88 9.70
N THR A 68 6.77 -10.88 9.32
CA THR A 68 7.16 -11.84 8.29
C THR A 68 6.85 -11.28 6.91
N ARG A 69 7.56 -11.77 5.88
CA ARG A 69 7.28 -11.41 4.49
C ARG A 69 5.81 -11.64 4.09
N ARG A 70 5.16 -12.65 4.66
CA ARG A 70 3.75 -12.95 4.40
C ARG A 70 2.82 -11.92 5.05
N GLU A 71 3.09 -11.53 6.29
CA GLU A 71 2.35 -10.46 6.98
C GLU A 71 2.50 -9.13 6.25
N TYR A 72 3.70 -8.80 5.78
CA TYR A 72 3.97 -7.63 4.96
C TYR A 72 3.10 -7.59 3.70
N TYR A 73 3.09 -8.65 2.88
CA TYR A 73 2.29 -8.65 1.66
C TYR A 73 0.77 -8.59 1.93
N ILE A 74 0.30 -9.16 3.04
CA ILE A 74 -1.11 -9.03 3.43
C ILE A 74 -1.42 -7.56 3.73
N PHE A 75 -0.59 -6.87 4.51
CA PHE A 75 -0.72 -5.44 4.77
C PHE A 75 -0.70 -4.62 3.47
N PHE A 76 0.31 -4.83 2.62
CA PHE A 76 0.45 -4.14 1.34
C PHE A 76 -0.80 -4.29 0.46
N LEU A 77 -1.30 -5.52 0.28
CA LEU A 77 -2.47 -5.76 -0.56
C LEU A 77 -3.76 -5.14 -0.01
N LEU A 78 -3.88 -5.03 1.33
CA LEU A 78 -5.00 -4.33 1.94
C LEU A 78 -4.90 -2.81 1.69
N CYS A 79 -3.69 -2.24 1.76
CA CYS A 79 -3.43 -0.85 1.41
C CYS A 79 -3.69 -0.58 -0.08
N GLU A 80 -3.47 -1.55 -0.97
CA GLU A 80 -3.86 -1.48 -2.39
C GLU A 80 -5.38 -1.71 -2.62
N GLY A 81 -6.17 -1.83 -1.55
CA GLY A 81 -7.63 -1.92 -1.63
C GLY A 81 -8.18 -3.32 -1.91
N LYS A 82 -7.35 -4.37 -1.89
CA LYS A 82 -7.85 -5.75 -2.06
C LYS A 82 -8.65 -6.21 -0.85
N SER A 83 -9.75 -6.89 -1.11
CA SER A 83 -10.56 -7.50 -0.06
C SER A 83 -9.86 -8.71 0.56
N MET A 84 -10.22 -9.04 1.81
CA MET A 84 -9.69 -10.24 2.47
C MET A 84 -9.97 -11.54 1.70
N ASN A 85 -11.05 -11.60 0.92
CA ASN A 85 -11.38 -12.77 0.10
C ASN A 85 -10.44 -12.90 -1.11
N GLU A 86 -10.06 -11.79 -1.72
CA GLU A 86 -9.07 -11.79 -2.81
C GLU A 86 -7.70 -12.18 -2.30
N ILE A 87 -7.28 -11.63 -1.15
CA ILE A 87 -6.01 -12.00 -0.51
C ILE A 87 -6.02 -13.47 -0.12
N ALA A 88 -7.11 -13.97 0.47
CA ALA A 88 -7.28 -15.39 0.80
C ALA A 88 -7.06 -16.30 -0.42
N LYS A 89 -7.63 -15.93 -1.58
CA LYS A 89 -7.40 -16.64 -2.85
C LYS A 89 -5.94 -16.57 -3.31
N ILE A 90 -5.31 -15.38 -3.26
CA ILE A 90 -3.90 -15.19 -3.66
C ILE A 90 -2.95 -16.09 -2.86
N PHE A 91 -3.17 -16.17 -1.55
CA PHE A 91 -2.33 -16.98 -0.66
C PHE A 91 -2.76 -18.44 -0.55
N ASN A 92 -3.87 -18.83 -1.18
CA ASN A 92 -4.52 -20.13 -1.00
C ASN A 92 -4.74 -20.46 0.50
N LEU A 93 -5.28 -19.50 1.25
CA LEU A 93 -5.59 -19.61 2.68
C LEU A 93 -7.06 -19.27 2.93
N SER A 94 -7.59 -19.67 4.08
CA SER A 94 -8.90 -19.20 4.50
C SER A 94 -8.88 -17.72 4.88
N ARG A 95 -10.03 -17.04 4.75
CA ARG A 95 -10.22 -15.66 5.18
C ARG A 95 -9.86 -15.48 6.66
N GLU A 96 -10.22 -16.45 7.49
CA GLU A 96 -9.94 -16.48 8.93
C GLU A 96 -8.43 -16.51 9.18
N ARG A 97 -7.69 -17.27 8.37
CA ARG A 97 -6.23 -17.31 8.50
C ARG A 97 -5.58 -15.98 8.11
N ILE A 98 -6.07 -15.31 7.07
CA ILE A 98 -5.61 -13.96 6.72
C ILE A 98 -5.88 -12.98 7.87
N ARG A 99 -7.06 -13.06 8.49
CA ARG A 99 -7.40 -12.23 9.66
C ARG A 99 -6.48 -12.49 10.86
N GLN A 100 -6.15 -13.74 11.14
CA GLN A 100 -5.21 -14.10 12.21
C GLN A 100 -3.81 -13.53 11.94
N LEU A 101 -3.32 -13.63 10.70
CA LEU A 101 -2.01 -13.10 10.32
C LEU A 101 -1.99 -11.57 10.44
N LEU A 102 -3.04 -10.88 10.00
CA LEU A 102 -3.14 -9.43 10.15
C LEU A 102 -3.17 -9.02 11.63
N ASN A 103 -3.98 -9.70 12.46
CA ASN A 103 -4.00 -9.40 13.89
C ASN A 103 -2.65 -9.67 14.56
N GLY A 104 -1.98 -10.77 14.21
CA GLY A 104 -0.64 -11.07 14.71
C GLY A 104 0.41 -10.05 14.30
N LEU A 105 0.28 -9.46 13.10
CA LEU A 105 1.10 -8.32 12.70
C LEU A 105 0.80 -7.07 13.54
N LEU A 106 -0.48 -6.73 13.71
CA LEU A 106 -0.90 -5.57 14.51
C LEU A 106 -0.53 -5.69 15.99
N ASP A 107 -0.38 -6.90 16.53
CA ASP A 107 0.08 -7.13 17.90
C ASP A 107 1.59 -6.87 18.08
N LYS A 108 2.36 -6.84 16.98
CA LYS A 108 3.82 -6.59 16.97
C LYS A 108 4.18 -5.10 16.75
N LEU A 109 3.23 -4.33 16.21
CA LEU A 109 3.35 -2.88 15.94
C LEU A 109 2.87 -2.07 17.15
#